data_AF-A0A6C0BUK0-F1
#
_entry.id   AF-A0A6C0BUK0-F1
#
_cell.length_a   1.000
_cell.length_b   1.000
_cell.length_c   1.000
_cell.angle_alpha   90.00
_cell.angle_beta   90.00
_cell.angle_gamma   90.00
#
_symmetry.space_group_name_H-M   'P 1'
#
loop_
_entity.id
_entity.type
_entity.pdbx_description
1 polymer ?
#
loop_
_entity_poly.entity_id
_entity_poly.type
_entity_poly.pdbx_seq_one_letter_code
_entity_poly.pdbx_strand_id
1 'polypeptide(L)'
;MEPEIVTIKADYEKIKQKIKNLEKEKENLEKENEKLKKCPKHGDKKLFREIVFQDTGYRVLKATPEQMDEAKMNAVLARDHQIDVNGNVFIGNDGKPRKRYNECGNDMENVLKESSGGKLTGLGQATGYPDLVNCIFEYYLECKVANSKSMDTSFRSFYLSTLTKIKKSQPHLLVCFKHHDGKLSKGDEPIVIDLYDLELTLKQEWNASNKIIYSVFEPPDYTKEDLDKMKYKELQKLCTKNNLGGRAKHNILKQKLIDYLDDFNGIE
;
A
#
# COMPACT_ATOMS: atom_id res chain seq x y z
N MET A 1 56.33 27.21 39.86
CA MET A 1 56.42 26.49 38.58
C MET A 1 56.06 25.00 38.68
N GLU A 2 56.14 24.34 39.84
CA GLU A 2 55.80 22.91 39.96
C GLU A 2 54.31 22.51 39.96
N PRO A 3 53.34 23.28 40.52
CA PRO A 3 51.95 22.81 40.59
C PRO A 3 51.22 22.77 39.24
N GLU A 4 51.63 23.63 38.30
CA GLU A 4 51.04 23.74 36.95
C GLU A 4 51.35 22.50 36.09
N ILE A 5 52.58 21.97 36.20
CA ILE A 5 53.03 20.77 35.47
C ILE A 5 52.32 19.50 35.98
N VAL A 6 52.06 19.41 37.28
CA VAL A 6 51.31 18.29 37.89
C VAL A 6 49.87 18.26 37.41
N THR A 7 49.26 19.44 37.27
CA THR A 7 47.87 19.61 36.82
C THR A 7 47.71 19.20 35.35
N ILE A 8 48.64 19.62 34.48
CA ILE A 8 48.66 19.24 33.05
C ILE A 8 48.78 17.72 32.87
N LYS A 9 49.61 17.05 33.68
CA LYS A 9 49.74 15.57 33.64
C LYS A 9 48.43 14.87 34.03
N ALA A 10 47.75 15.34 35.06
CA ALA A 10 46.48 14.76 35.50
C ALA A 10 45.39 14.94 34.45
N ASP A 11 45.32 16.09 33.80
CA ASP A 11 44.36 16.35 32.72
C ASP A 11 44.68 15.55 31.46
N TYR A 12 45.96 15.37 31.13
CA TYR A 12 46.39 14.50 30.04
C TYR A 12 45.92 13.05 30.24
N GLU A 13 46.11 12.48 31.44
CA GLU A 13 45.65 11.12 31.73
C GLU A 13 44.12 11.00 31.72
N LYS A 14 43.39 12.02 32.19
CA LYS A 14 41.92 12.07 32.05
C LYS A 14 41.49 12.08 30.59
N ILE A 15 42.12 12.89 29.75
CA ILE A 15 41.84 12.96 28.30
C ILE A 15 42.11 11.61 27.65
N LYS A 16 43.25 10.98 27.97
CA LYS A 16 43.64 9.67 27.45
C LYS A 16 42.64 8.57 27.82
N GLN A 17 42.18 8.56 29.07
CA GLN A 17 41.14 7.63 29.50
C GLN A 17 39.80 7.88 28.79
N LYS A 18 39.45 9.16 28.58
CA LYS A 18 38.23 9.53 27.84
C LYS A 18 38.29 9.09 26.38
N ILE A 19 39.42 9.28 25.70
CA ILE A 19 39.64 8.79 24.33
C ILE A 19 39.44 7.27 24.26
N LYS A 20 40.07 6.52 25.18
CA LYS A 20 39.94 5.07 25.26
C LYS A 20 38.49 4.60 25.46
N ASN A 21 37.73 5.32 26.28
CA ASN A 21 36.31 5.02 26.49
C ASN A 21 35.48 5.28 25.23
N LEU A 22 35.72 6.40 24.54
CA LEU A 22 35.03 6.76 23.29
C LEU A 22 35.36 5.79 22.15
N GLU A 23 36.60 5.32 22.05
CA GLU A 23 36.99 4.30 21.07
C GLU A 23 36.24 2.98 21.29
N LYS A 24 36.09 2.56 22.55
CA LYS A 24 35.32 1.37 22.91
C LYS A 24 33.83 1.54 22.61
N GLU A 25 33.26 2.71 22.90
CA GLU A 25 31.86 3.03 22.61
C GLU A 25 31.60 3.02 21.10
N LYS A 26 32.49 3.64 20.31
CA LYS A 26 32.43 3.61 18.84
C LYS A 26 32.45 2.18 18.31
N GLU A 27 33.35 1.32 18.80
CA GLU A 27 33.42 -0.08 18.39
C GLU A 27 32.12 -0.85 18.70
N ASN A 28 31.51 -0.58 19.87
CA ASN A 28 30.22 -1.18 20.23
C ASN A 28 29.08 -0.72 19.31
N LEU A 29 29.01 0.60 19.03
CA LEU A 29 28.02 1.16 18.12
C LEU A 29 28.18 0.65 16.68
N GLU A 30 29.41 0.45 16.22
CA GLU A 30 29.69 -0.15 14.90
C GLU A 30 29.20 -1.61 14.84
N LYS A 31 29.43 -2.41 15.90
CA LYS A 31 28.90 -3.78 16.00
C LYS A 31 27.38 -3.82 16.03
N GLU A 32 26.74 -2.89 16.74
CA GLU A 32 25.29 -2.78 16.79
C GLU A 32 24.70 -2.36 15.45
N ASN A 33 25.29 -1.37 14.78
CA ASN A 33 24.91 -0.98 13.42
C ASN A 33 25.05 -2.13 12.43
N GLU A 34 26.12 -2.93 12.50
CA GLU A 34 26.28 -4.11 11.66
C GLU A 34 25.22 -5.20 11.94
N LYS A 35 24.72 -5.30 13.18
CA LYS A 35 23.56 -6.16 13.50
C LYS A 35 22.26 -5.59 12.91
N LEU A 36 22.03 -4.29 13.05
CA LEU A 36 20.84 -3.62 12.53
C LEU A 36 20.77 -3.64 11.01
N LYS A 37 21.90 -3.55 10.31
CA LYS A 37 21.98 -3.74 8.85
C LYS A 37 21.56 -5.15 8.40
N LYS A 38 21.65 -6.15 9.29
CA LYS A 38 21.22 -7.53 9.05
C LYS A 38 19.76 -7.77 9.42
N CYS A 39 19.10 -6.83 10.11
CA CYS A 39 17.68 -6.93 10.33
C CYS A 39 16.96 -6.93 8.97
N PRO A 40 15.97 -7.82 8.77
CA PRO A 40 15.22 -7.82 7.53
C PRO A 40 14.60 -6.44 7.31
N LYS A 41 14.64 -5.98 6.06
CA LYS A 41 14.08 -4.68 5.64
C LYS A 41 12.57 -4.55 5.94
N HIS A 42 11.94 -5.69 6.21
CA HIS A 42 10.54 -5.83 6.58
C HIS A 42 10.47 -6.56 7.91
N GLY A 43 9.39 -6.34 8.67
CA GLY A 43 9.25 -6.96 10.00
C GLY A 43 9.22 -8.49 9.93
N ASP A 44 9.33 -9.14 11.07
CA ASP A 44 9.28 -10.60 11.15
C ASP A 44 7.97 -11.14 10.56
N LYS A 45 8.05 -12.36 10.03
CA LYS A 45 6.86 -13.09 9.60
C LYS A 45 5.96 -13.37 10.78
N LYS A 46 4.66 -13.16 10.59
CA LYS A 46 3.61 -13.50 11.57
C LYS A 46 2.49 -14.24 10.89
N LEU A 47 1.84 -15.14 11.61
CA LEU A 47 0.70 -15.86 11.06
C LEU A 47 -0.52 -14.94 11.00
N PHE A 48 -1.28 -15.02 9.92
CA PHE A 48 -2.50 -14.26 9.72
C PHE A 48 -3.46 -14.38 10.90
N ARG A 49 -3.67 -15.61 11.40
CA ARG A 49 -4.52 -15.87 12.57
C ARG A 49 -4.09 -15.14 13.84
N GLU A 50 -2.79 -14.94 14.03
CA GLU A 50 -2.24 -14.24 15.19
C GLU A 50 -2.48 -12.74 15.06
N ILE A 51 -2.27 -12.19 13.87
CA ILE A 51 -2.51 -10.77 13.58
C ILE A 51 -3.99 -10.43 13.79
N VAL A 52 -4.90 -11.24 13.24
CA VAL A 52 -6.35 -11.05 13.40
C VAL A 52 -6.75 -11.09 14.87
N PHE A 53 -6.25 -12.08 15.63
CA PHE A 53 -6.57 -12.20 17.05
C PHE A 53 -6.04 -11.01 17.86
N GLN A 54 -4.82 -10.56 17.58
CA GLN A 54 -4.20 -9.42 18.28
C GLN A 54 -4.98 -8.11 18.07
N ASP A 55 -5.45 -7.86 16.85
CA ASP A 55 -6.12 -6.59 16.51
C ASP A 55 -7.62 -6.59 16.85
N THR A 56 -8.27 -7.76 16.78
CA THR A 56 -9.74 -7.84 16.86
C THR A 56 -10.28 -8.64 18.03
N GLY A 57 -9.45 -9.50 18.65
CA GLY A 57 -9.88 -10.47 19.67
C GLY A 57 -10.60 -11.71 19.11
N TYR A 58 -10.90 -11.77 17.81
CA TYR A 58 -11.55 -12.93 17.17
C TYR A 58 -10.52 -13.93 16.65
N ARG A 59 -10.86 -15.21 16.66
CA ARG A 59 -10.00 -16.29 16.18
C ARG A 59 -10.29 -16.58 14.71
N VAL A 60 -9.24 -16.74 13.91
CA VAL A 60 -9.34 -17.38 12.59
C VAL A 60 -9.45 -18.88 12.82
N LEU A 61 -10.55 -19.48 12.39
CA LEU A 61 -10.77 -20.93 12.48
C LEU A 61 -10.28 -21.61 11.19
N LYS A 62 -9.93 -22.89 11.29
CA LYS A 62 -9.57 -23.67 10.09
C LYS A 62 -10.84 -23.99 9.31
N ALA A 63 -10.79 -23.84 7.99
CA ALA A 63 -11.94 -24.13 7.14
C ALA A 63 -12.21 -25.64 7.08
N THR A 64 -13.48 -25.99 7.08
CA THR A 64 -13.94 -27.35 6.79
C THR A 64 -13.91 -27.62 5.28
N PRO A 65 -13.84 -28.89 4.85
CA PRO A 65 -13.97 -29.24 3.43
C PRO A 65 -15.23 -28.67 2.79
N GLU A 66 -16.36 -28.71 3.49
CA GLU A 66 -17.65 -28.21 2.99
C GLU A 66 -17.62 -26.70 2.74
N GLN A 67 -16.95 -25.93 3.60
CA GLN A 67 -16.76 -24.48 3.40
C GLN A 67 -15.83 -24.20 2.21
N MET A 68 -14.77 -25.00 2.05
CA MET A 68 -13.86 -24.89 0.91
C MET A 68 -14.57 -25.21 -0.41
N ASP A 69 -15.37 -26.27 -0.44
CA ASP A 69 -16.14 -26.71 -1.60
C ASP A 69 -17.22 -25.69 -1.97
N GLU A 70 -17.95 -25.15 -1.00
CA GLU A 70 -18.93 -24.09 -1.22
C GLU A 70 -18.27 -22.83 -1.80
N ALA A 71 -17.13 -22.41 -1.25
CA ALA A 71 -16.39 -21.26 -1.77
C ALA A 71 -15.89 -21.51 -3.21
N LYS A 72 -15.39 -22.72 -3.50
CA LYS A 72 -14.95 -23.13 -4.84
C LYS A 72 -16.10 -23.17 -5.82
N MET A 73 -17.25 -23.72 -5.44
CA MET A 73 -18.46 -23.76 -6.27
C MET A 73 -18.92 -22.34 -6.62
N ASN A 74 -19.06 -21.46 -5.63
CA ASN A 74 -19.43 -20.06 -5.85
C ASN A 74 -18.43 -19.34 -6.76
N ALA A 75 -17.12 -19.61 -6.61
CA ALA A 75 -16.11 -19.07 -7.49
C ALA A 75 -16.25 -19.57 -8.94
N VAL A 76 -16.49 -20.86 -9.15
CA VAL A 76 -16.70 -21.41 -10.51
C VAL A 76 -17.94 -20.78 -11.17
N LEU A 77 -19.05 -20.68 -10.44
CA LEU A 77 -20.27 -20.01 -10.91
C LEU A 77 -19.99 -18.55 -11.29
N ALA A 78 -19.25 -17.83 -10.46
CA ALA A 78 -18.90 -16.43 -10.72
C ALA A 78 -18.02 -16.27 -11.96
N ARG A 79 -17.00 -17.13 -12.14
CA ARG A 79 -16.17 -17.14 -13.34
C ARG A 79 -17.02 -17.38 -14.57
N ASP A 80 -17.88 -18.40 -14.54
CA ASP A 80 -18.69 -18.78 -15.68
C ASP A 80 -19.72 -17.70 -16.01
N HIS A 81 -20.32 -17.06 -14.99
CA HIS A 81 -21.17 -15.89 -15.18
C HIS A 81 -20.41 -14.72 -15.82
N GLN A 82 -19.20 -14.42 -15.33
CA GLN A 82 -18.38 -13.35 -15.92
C GLN A 82 -18.03 -13.63 -17.39
N ILE A 83 -17.85 -14.89 -17.77
CA ILE A 83 -17.52 -15.28 -19.14
C ILE A 83 -18.78 -15.27 -20.02
N ASP A 84 -19.83 -15.96 -19.59
CA ASP A 84 -20.99 -16.29 -20.42
C ASP A 84 -22.03 -15.16 -20.46
N VAL A 85 -22.20 -14.44 -19.35
CA VAL A 85 -23.20 -13.37 -19.22
C VAL A 85 -22.57 -12.00 -19.46
N ASN A 86 -21.42 -11.74 -18.84
CA ASN A 86 -20.73 -10.43 -18.96
C ASN A 86 -19.75 -10.37 -20.14
N GLY A 87 -19.73 -11.37 -21.01
CA GLY A 87 -18.92 -11.41 -22.23
C GLY A 87 -17.41 -11.44 -21.99
N ASN A 88 -16.97 -11.80 -20.78
CA ASN A 88 -15.57 -11.89 -20.37
C ASN A 88 -14.79 -10.57 -20.49
N VAL A 89 -15.46 -9.45 -20.27
CA VAL A 89 -14.86 -8.11 -20.26
C VAL A 89 -15.23 -7.43 -18.95
N PHE A 90 -14.24 -6.89 -18.25
CA PHE A 90 -14.47 -6.01 -17.10
C PHE A 90 -14.79 -4.62 -17.64
N ILE A 91 -16.05 -4.16 -17.52
CA ILE A 91 -16.51 -2.88 -18.07
C ILE A 91 -16.79 -1.93 -16.91
N GLY A 92 -16.18 -0.75 -16.95
CA GLY A 92 -16.45 0.30 -15.98
C GLY A 92 -17.79 0.98 -16.20
N ASN A 93 -18.22 1.76 -15.21
CA ASN A 93 -19.43 2.59 -15.31
C ASN A 93 -19.41 3.58 -16.49
N ASP A 94 -18.23 3.88 -17.06
CA ASP A 94 -18.04 4.71 -18.25
C ASP A 94 -18.14 3.93 -19.57
N GLY A 95 -18.49 2.64 -19.52
CA GLY A 95 -18.61 1.75 -20.67
C GLY A 95 -17.27 1.27 -21.24
N LYS A 96 -16.14 1.60 -20.61
CA LYS A 96 -14.81 1.25 -21.13
C LYS A 96 -14.26 -0.02 -20.49
N PRO A 97 -13.51 -0.84 -21.25
CA PRO A 97 -12.81 -1.98 -20.71
C PRO A 97 -11.77 -1.56 -19.66
N ARG A 98 -11.86 -2.15 -18.48
CA ARG A 98 -10.90 -1.98 -17.40
C ARG A 98 -9.77 -2.98 -17.54
N LYS A 99 -8.55 -2.50 -17.32
CA LYS A 99 -7.32 -3.32 -17.38
C LYS A 99 -6.57 -3.35 -16.05
N ARG A 100 -6.92 -2.47 -15.11
CA ARG A 100 -6.23 -2.39 -13.82
C ARG A 100 -6.76 -3.49 -12.90
N TYR A 101 -5.85 -4.28 -12.35
CA TYR A 101 -6.16 -5.42 -11.49
C TYR A 101 -7.14 -5.10 -10.35
N ASN A 102 -6.94 -3.96 -9.67
CA ASN A 102 -7.82 -3.54 -8.57
C ASN A 102 -9.25 -3.26 -9.05
N GLU A 103 -9.41 -2.70 -10.24
CA GLU A 103 -10.75 -2.40 -10.76
C GLU A 103 -11.45 -3.68 -11.23
N CYS A 104 -10.74 -4.59 -11.90
CA CYS A 104 -11.25 -5.92 -12.24
C CYS A 104 -11.63 -6.71 -10.97
N GLY A 105 -10.87 -6.56 -9.88
CA GLY A 105 -11.16 -7.18 -8.58
C GLY A 105 -12.51 -6.72 -8.01
N ASN A 106 -12.77 -5.42 -8.01
CA ASN A 106 -14.05 -4.87 -7.55
C ASN A 106 -15.23 -5.35 -8.39
N ASP A 107 -15.06 -5.42 -9.71
CA ASP A 107 -16.10 -5.91 -10.61
C ASP A 107 -16.38 -7.41 -10.34
N MET A 108 -15.32 -8.20 -10.18
CA MET A 108 -15.41 -9.64 -9.88
C MET A 108 -16.05 -9.92 -8.51
N GLU A 109 -15.83 -9.06 -7.50
CA GLU A 109 -16.50 -9.14 -6.20
C GLU A 109 -18.03 -9.08 -6.36
N ASN A 110 -18.55 -8.19 -7.21
CA ASN A 110 -19.99 -8.07 -7.46
C ASN A 110 -20.54 -9.30 -8.18
N VAL A 111 -19.83 -9.79 -9.20
CA VAL A 111 -20.20 -11.01 -9.91
C VAL A 111 -20.24 -12.21 -8.96
N LEU A 112 -19.31 -12.28 -8.01
CA LEU A 112 -19.25 -13.34 -7.00
C LEU A 112 -20.44 -13.28 -6.04
N LYS A 113 -20.87 -12.08 -5.61
CA LYS A 113 -22.10 -11.90 -4.82
C LYS A 113 -23.33 -12.40 -5.59
N GLU A 114 -23.49 -11.93 -6.82
CA GLU A 114 -24.66 -12.25 -7.66
C GLU A 114 -24.74 -13.76 -7.96
N SER A 115 -23.62 -14.34 -8.39
CA SER A 115 -23.53 -15.75 -8.78
C SER A 115 -23.70 -16.71 -7.60
N SER A 116 -23.44 -16.25 -6.38
CA SER A 116 -23.71 -17.03 -5.17
C SER A 116 -25.20 -17.13 -4.81
N GLY A 117 -26.08 -16.46 -5.55
CA GLY A 117 -27.52 -16.41 -5.24
C GLY A 117 -27.82 -15.69 -3.92
N GLY A 118 -26.98 -14.73 -3.53
CA GLY A 118 -27.12 -13.96 -2.29
C GLY A 118 -26.53 -14.63 -1.04
N LYS A 119 -25.88 -15.79 -1.15
CA LYS A 119 -25.17 -16.42 -0.03
C LYS A 119 -23.98 -15.59 0.44
N LEU A 120 -23.27 -14.94 -0.49
CA LEU A 120 -22.18 -14.01 -0.22
C LEU A 120 -22.69 -12.58 -0.20
N THR A 121 -22.37 -11.87 0.88
CA THR A 121 -22.79 -10.48 1.08
C THR A 121 -21.61 -9.59 1.43
N GLY A 122 -21.69 -8.32 1.03
CA GLY A 122 -20.69 -7.31 1.40
C GLY A 122 -20.89 -6.81 2.83
N LEU A 123 -19.82 -6.27 3.43
CA LEU A 123 -19.79 -5.85 4.84
C LEU A 123 -20.06 -4.34 5.06
N GLY A 124 -20.66 -3.66 4.08
CA GLY A 124 -21.12 -2.26 4.21
C GLY A 124 -20.04 -1.18 4.28
N GLN A 125 -18.75 -1.55 4.21
CA GLN A 125 -17.63 -0.61 4.15
C GLN A 125 -16.83 -0.82 2.85
N ALA A 126 -16.60 0.28 2.13
CA ALA A 126 -15.87 0.26 0.85
C ALA A 126 -14.38 -0.09 1.02
N THR A 127 -13.82 0.14 2.21
CA THR A 127 -12.42 -0.17 2.53
C THR A 127 -12.34 -1.12 3.72
N GLY A 128 -11.22 -1.84 3.83
CA GLY A 128 -10.99 -2.79 4.91
C GLY A 128 -11.17 -4.24 4.48
N TYR A 129 -10.63 -5.14 5.29
CA TYR A 129 -10.69 -6.58 5.12
C TYR A 129 -11.73 -7.18 6.08
N PRO A 130 -12.52 -8.20 5.67
CA PRO A 130 -12.55 -8.85 4.35
C PRO A 130 -13.52 -8.18 3.36
N ASP A 131 -13.54 -8.65 2.12
CA ASP A 131 -14.49 -8.20 1.09
C ASP A 131 -15.92 -8.68 1.39
N LEU A 132 -16.09 -10.00 1.57
CA LEU A 132 -17.39 -10.66 1.68
C LEU A 132 -17.50 -11.57 2.91
N VAL A 133 -18.74 -11.93 3.23
CA VAL A 133 -19.08 -12.93 4.24
C VAL A 133 -20.17 -13.88 3.72
N ASN A 134 -20.01 -15.17 4.02
CA ASN A 134 -21.08 -16.16 3.90
C ASN A 134 -21.68 -16.40 5.29
N CYS A 135 -22.93 -15.98 5.49
CA CYS A 135 -23.60 -16.12 6.79
C CYS A 135 -24.15 -17.53 7.02
N ILE A 136 -24.35 -18.32 5.97
CA ILE A 136 -24.92 -19.67 6.05
C ILE A 136 -23.83 -20.68 6.37
N PHE A 137 -22.73 -20.64 5.62
CA PHE A 137 -21.56 -21.50 5.82
C PHE A 137 -20.52 -20.90 6.75
N GLU A 138 -20.77 -19.70 7.26
CA GLU A 138 -19.99 -19.10 8.35
C GLU A 138 -18.51 -18.90 8.04
N TYR A 139 -18.17 -18.20 6.94
CA TYR A 139 -16.80 -17.83 6.61
C TYR A 139 -16.69 -16.42 6.04
N TYR A 140 -15.51 -15.82 6.19
CA TYR A 140 -15.09 -14.61 5.50
C TYR A 140 -14.40 -14.92 4.19
N LEU A 141 -14.58 -14.08 3.17
CA LEU A 141 -14.04 -14.31 1.83
C LEU A 141 -13.38 -13.06 1.27
N GLU A 142 -12.15 -13.20 0.80
CA GLU A 142 -11.41 -12.20 0.05
C GLU A 142 -11.44 -12.55 -1.44
N CYS A 143 -11.74 -11.56 -2.29
CA CYS A 143 -11.74 -11.73 -3.74
C CYS A 143 -10.45 -11.15 -4.35
N LYS A 144 -9.79 -11.93 -5.21
CA LYS A 144 -8.62 -11.49 -5.97
C LYS A 144 -8.74 -11.85 -7.44
N VAL A 145 -8.19 -10.96 -8.27
CA VAL A 145 -7.99 -11.18 -9.69
C VAL A 145 -6.51 -10.99 -9.98
N ALA A 146 -5.87 -12.00 -10.59
CA ALA A 146 -4.44 -12.01 -10.82
C ALA A 146 -4.10 -12.37 -12.26
N ASN A 147 -3.01 -11.79 -12.78
CA ASN A 147 -2.48 -12.18 -14.08
C ASN A 147 -1.87 -13.57 -13.96
N SER A 148 -2.25 -14.49 -14.85
CA SER A 148 -1.70 -15.85 -14.91
C SER A 148 -0.17 -15.87 -14.94
N LYS A 149 0.46 -14.90 -15.61
CA LYS A 149 1.92 -14.75 -15.72
C LYS A 149 2.60 -14.31 -14.42
N SER A 150 1.82 -13.85 -13.43
CA SER A 150 2.33 -13.32 -12.16
C SER A 150 2.14 -14.25 -10.96
N MET A 151 1.52 -15.41 -11.15
CA MET A 151 1.16 -16.32 -10.06
C MET A 151 2.36 -16.81 -9.25
N ASP A 152 3.51 -17.00 -9.90
CA ASP A 152 4.74 -17.51 -9.27
C ASP A 152 5.74 -16.39 -8.90
N THR A 153 5.29 -15.13 -8.92
CA THR A 153 6.15 -13.98 -8.60
C THR A 153 6.13 -13.65 -7.11
N SER A 154 7.19 -13.00 -6.62
CA SER A 154 7.26 -12.47 -5.25
C SER A 154 6.51 -11.15 -5.06
N PHE A 155 5.67 -10.75 -6.02
CA PHE A 155 4.88 -9.53 -5.89
C PHE A 155 3.84 -9.67 -4.78
N ARG A 156 3.68 -8.60 -4.01
CA ARG A 156 2.66 -8.53 -2.95
C ARG A 156 1.27 -8.59 -3.60
N SER A 157 0.57 -9.70 -3.38
CA SER A 157 -0.78 -9.96 -3.92
C SER A 157 -1.88 -9.85 -2.85
N PHE A 158 -1.52 -9.95 -1.57
CA PHE A 158 -2.43 -9.83 -0.44
C PHE A 158 -2.02 -8.67 0.46
N TYR A 159 -2.98 -7.81 0.80
CA TYR A 159 -2.80 -6.66 1.67
C TYR A 159 -3.83 -6.70 2.79
N LEU A 160 -3.36 -6.92 4.00
CA LEU A 160 -4.19 -6.78 5.18
C LEU A 160 -4.30 -5.29 5.52
N SER A 161 -5.48 -4.71 5.32
CA SER A 161 -5.73 -3.29 5.55
C SER A 161 -6.25 -3.05 6.97
N THR A 162 -7.53 -2.70 7.14
CA THR A 162 -8.18 -2.59 8.45
C THR A 162 -8.98 -3.85 8.75
N LEU A 163 -9.01 -4.28 10.01
CA LEU A 163 -9.72 -5.49 10.44
C LEU A 163 -11.07 -5.19 11.09
N THR A 164 -11.56 -3.95 10.93
CA THR A 164 -12.79 -3.45 11.55
C THR A 164 -14.04 -4.22 11.16
N LYS A 165 -14.03 -4.91 10.01
CA LYS A 165 -15.15 -5.71 9.52
C LYS A 165 -15.23 -7.11 10.15
N ILE A 166 -14.18 -7.57 10.83
CA ILE A 166 -14.19 -8.87 11.53
C ILE A 166 -14.95 -8.71 12.84
N LYS A 167 -16.05 -9.45 12.99
CA LYS A 167 -17.00 -9.37 14.11
C LYS A 167 -17.27 -10.72 14.79
N LYS A 168 -16.66 -11.80 14.29
CA LYS A 168 -16.85 -13.15 14.80
C LYS A 168 -15.66 -14.03 14.46
N SER A 169 -15.41 -15.03 15.31
CA SER A 169 -14.38 -16.04 15.06
C SER A 169 -14.89 -17.02 14.01
N GLN A 170 -14.31 -17.00 12.81
CA GLN A 170 -14.72 -17.83 11.67
C GLN A 170 -13.51 -18.15 10.77
N PRO A 171 -13.64 -19.09 9.81
CA PRO A 171 -12.64 -19.27 8.77
C PRO A 171 -12.53 -18.08 7.83
N HIS A 172 -11.35 -17.92 7.26
CA HIS A 172 -11.01 -16.86 6.33
C HIS A 172 -10.48 -17.47 5.05
N LEU A 173 -11.21 -17.28 3.97
CA LEU A 173 -10.91 -17.86 2.68
C LEU A 173 -10.49 -16.77 1.69
N LEU A 174 -9.63 -17.12 0.74
CA LEU A 174 -9.30 -16.30 -0.41
C LEU A 174 -9.66 -17.04 -1.69
N VAL A 175 -10.35 -16.33 -2.58
CA VAL A 175 -10.60 -16.80 -3.95
C VAL A 175 -9.79 -15.95 -4.92
N CYS A 176 -9.07 -16.61 -5.82
CA CYS A 176 -8.29 -15.96 -6.86
C CYS A 176 -8.75 -16.40 -8.26
N PHE A 177 -9.12 -15.44 -9.09
CA PHE A 177 -9.44 -15.61 -10.50
C PHE A 177 -8.22 -15.28 -11.35
N LYS A 178 -7.75 -16.25 -12.13
CA LYS A 178 -6.68 -16.05 -13.10
C LYS A 178 -7.23 -15.42 -14.37
N HIS A 179 -6.55 -14.39 -14.85
CA HIS A 179 -6.84 -13.81 -16.16
C HIS A 179 -5.60 -13.80 -17.05
N HIS A 180 -5.84 -13.82 -18.36
CA HIS A 180 -4.85 -13.63 -19.42
C HIS A 180 -5.20 -12.34 -20.15
N ASP A 181 -4.38 -11.31 -19.99
CA ASP A 181 -4.55 -10.01 -20.66
C ASP A 181 -5.96 -9.40 -20.48
N GLY A 182 -6.50 -9.46 -19.26
CA GLY A 182 -7.81 -8.94 -18.87
C GLY A 182 -8.99 -9.88 -19.09
N LYS A 183 -8.77 -11.12 -19.54
CA LYS A 183 -9.83 -12.11 -19.81
C LYS A 183 -9.68 -13.37 -18.96
N LEU A 184 -10.78 -13.86 -18.40
CA LEU A 184 -10.85 -15.15 -17.73
C LEU A 184 -10.91 -16.30 -18.74
N SER A 185 -10.69 -17.53 -18.29
CA SER A 185 -10.81 -18.74 -19.11
C SER A 185 -11.54 -19.83 -18.34
N LYS A 186 -12.45 -20.57 -18.99
CA LYS A 186 -13.12 -21.72 -18.36
C LYS A 186 -12.15 -22.86 -18.03
N GLY A 187 -11.03 -22.95 -18.75
CA GLY A 187 -9.95 -23.90 -18.45
C GLY A 187 -9.12 -23.51 -17.22
N ASP A 188 -9.21 -22.25 -16.78
CA ASP A 188 -8.59 -21.80 -15.54
C ASP A 188 -9.57 -21.92 -14.39
N GLU A 189 -9.38 -22.95 -13.58
CA GLU A 189 -10.13 -23.04 -12.33
C GLU A 189 -9.75 -21.92 -11.36
N PRO A 190 -10.73 -21.30 -10.68
CA PRO A 190 -10.45 -20.39 -9.57
C PRO A 190 -9.69 -21.11 -8.46
N ILE A 191 -8.75 -20.42 -7.83
CA ILE A 191 -7.96 -20.97 -6.71
C ILE A 191 -8.65 -20.55 -5.42
N VAL A 192 -8.84 -21.49 -4.49
CA VAL A 192 -9.41 -21.24 -3.17
C VAL A 192 -8.41 -21.67 -2.11
N ILE A 193 -8.14 -20.78 -1.15
CA ILE A 193 -7.11 -20.97 -0.14
C ILE A 193 -7.69 -20.68 1.25
N ASP A 194 -7.42 -21.55 2.22
CA ASP A 194 -7.63 -21.28 3.64
C ASP A 194 -6.45 -20.44 4.17
N LEU A 195 -6.76 -19.26 4.74
CA LEU A 195 -5.76 -18.33 5.25
C LEU A 195 -5.29 -18.66 6.68
N TYR A 196 -5.77 -19.75 7.30
CA TYR A 196 -5.44 -20.13 8.68
C TYR A 196 -3.93 -20.16 8.97
N ASP A 197 -3.13 -20.74 8.07
CA ASP A 197 -1.66 -20.88 8.18
C ASP A 197 -0.89 -19.88 7.29
N LEU A 198 -1.55 -18.85 6.75
CA LEU A 198 -0.88 -17.87 5.91
C LEU A 198 0.11 -17.04 6.72
N GLU A 199 1.38 -17.01 6.30
CA GLU A 199 2.40 -16.12 6.85
C GLU A 199 2.38 -14.76 6.15
N LEU A 200 2.35 -13.69 6.94
CA LEU A 200 2.43 -12.31 6.46
C LEU A 200 3.71 -11.65 6.95
N THR A 201 4.24 -10.74 6.13
CA THR A 201 5.42 -9.93 6.45
C THR A 201 4.99 -8.46 6.50
N LEU A 202 5.33 -7.76 7.59
CA LEU A 202 4.97 -6.34 7.73
C LEU A 202 5.78 -5.47 6.77
N LYS A 203 5.10 -4.70 5.93
CA LYS A 203 5.73 -3.61 5.19
C LYS A 203 5.36 -2.27 5.82
N GLN A 204 6.39 -1.56 6.29
CA GLN A 204 6.23 -0.19 6.77
C GLN A 204 6.12 0.75 5.56
N GLU A 205 5.06 1.55 5.53
CA GLU A 205 4.84 2.62 4.55
C GLU A 205 4.46 3.89 5.33
N TRP A 206 5.07 5.03 4.98
CA TRP A 206 4.66 6.33 5.49
C TRP A 206 3.56 6.86 4.57
N ASN A 207 2.40 7.21 5.12
CA ASN A 207 1.29 7.80 4.37
C ASN A 207 1.04 9.25 4.77
N ALA A 208 0.53 10.06 3.85
CA ALA A 208 -0.02 11.38 4.12
C ALA A 208 -1.40 11.48 3.45
N SER A 209 -2.35 12.15 4.09
CA SER A 209 -3.65 12.40 3.48
C SER A 209 -3.53 13.50 2.41
N ASN A 210 -4.45 13.52 1.45
CA ASN A 210 -4.54 14.63 0.49
C ASN A 210 -4.63 15.98 1.22
N LYS A 211 -5.40 16.06 2.31
CA LYS A 211 -5.51 17.26 3.13
C LYS A 211 -4.15 17.75 3.61
N ILE A 212 -3.30 16.85 4.13
CA ILE A 212 -1.97 17.20 4.62
C ILE A 212 -1.08 17.64 3.46
N ILE A 213 -1.03 16.87 2.37
CA ILE A 213 -0.19 17.17 1.20
C ILE A 213 -0.50 18.56 0.65
N TYR A 214 -1.78 18.93 0.56
CA TYR A 214 -2.21 20.22 0.01
C TYR A 214 -2.27 21.35 1.04
N SER A 215 -2.22 21.05 2.35
CA SER A 215 -2.13 22.08 3.41
C SER A 215 -0.73 22.67 3.59
N VAL A 216 0.31 21.99 3.08
CA VAL A 216 1.72 22.43 3.16
C VAL A 216 2.18 23.02 1.82
N PHE A 217 1.24 23.36 0.93
CA PHE A 217 1.59 24.03 -0.31
C PHE A 217 1.85 25.52 -0.03
N GLU A 218 3.11 25.85 0.19
CA GLU A 218 3.57 27.24 0.13
C GLU A 218 3.87 27.57 -1.33
N PRO A 219 3.22 28.60 -1.92
CA PRO A 219 3.66 29.11 -3.20
C PRO A 219 5.11 29.58 -3.04
N PRO A 220 5.94 29.44 -4.07
CA PRO A 220 7.30 29.91 -3.95
C PRO A 220 7.31 31.44 -3.80
N ASP A 221 8.06 31.94 -2.82
CA ASP A 221 8.24 33.37 -2.55
C ASP A 221 9.17 33.98 -3.62
N TYR A 222 8.62 34.24 -4.80
CA TYR A 222 9.29 34.96 -5.87
C TYR A 222 8.58 36.29 -6.10
N THR A 223 9.34 37.38 -6.01
CA THR A 223 8.85 38.67 -6.48
C THR A 223 8.80 38.68 -8.01
N LYS A 224 8.05 39.63 -8.57
CA LYS A 224 8.07 39.89 -10.02
C LYS A 224 9.50 40.13 -10.51
N GLU A 225 10.32 40.83 -9.74
CA GLU A 225 11.72 41.10 -10.04
C GLU A 225 12.60 39.84 -10.04
N ASP A 226 12.28 38.84 -9.21
CA ASP A 226 12.97 37.55 -9.22
C ASP A 226 12.64 36.77 -10.50
N LEU A 227 11.36 36.76 -10.90
CA LEU A 227 10.92 36.13 -12.14
C LEU A 227 11.55 36.80 -13.39
N ASP A 228 11.81 38.11 -13.34
CA ASP A 228 12.50 38.86 -14.39
C ASP A 228 13.96 38.44 -14.56
N LYS A 229 14.62 38.01 -13.48
CA LYS A 229 16.04 37.62 -13.48
C LYS A 229 16.24 36.12 -13.77
N MET A 230 15.19 35.31 -13.65
CA MET A 230 15.28 33.86 -13.87
C MET A 230 15.59 33.52 -15.33
N LYS A 231 16.40 32.49 -15.54
CA LYS A 231 16.64 31.95 -16.88
C LYS A 231 15.44 31.15 -17.35
N TYR A 232 15.28 31.04 -18.67
CA TYR A 232 14.21 30.25 -19.30
C TYR A 232 14.06 28.83 -18.74
N LYS A 233 15.17 28.12 -18.53
CA LYS A 233 15.15 26.75 -17.98
C LYS A 233 14.64 26.70 -16.54
N GLU A 234 14.84 27.75 -15.75
CA GLU A 234 14.40 27.83 -14.36
C GLU A 234 12.89 28.10 -14.31
N LEU A 235 12.40 29.07 -15.07
CA LEU A 235 10.95 29.31 -15.22
C LEU A 235 10.22 28.07 -15.74
N GLN A 236 10.80 27.35 -16.70
CA GLN A 236 10.20 26.13 -17.24
C GLN A 236 10.09 25.01 -16.18
N LYS A 237 11.10 24.84 -15.34
CA LYS A 237 11.04 23.90 -14.21
C LYS A 237 9.97 24.31 -13.21
N LEU A 238 9.83 25.61 -12.94
CA LEU A 238 8.87 26.12 -11.97
C LEU A 238 7.42 25.99 -12.45
N CYS A 239 7.13 26.35 -13.70
CA CYS A 239 5.82 26.09 -14.31
C CYS A 239 5.46 24.60 -14.32
N THR A 240 6.46 23.73 -14.54
CA THR A 240 6.24 22.27 -14.49
C THR A 240 5.92 21.80 -13.07
N LYS A 241 6.67 22.28 -12.07
CA LYS A 241 6.44 21.97 -10.65
C LYS A 241 5.04 22.37 -10.19
N ASN A 242 4.55 23.51 -10.65
CA ASN A 242 3.24 24.06 -10.29
C ASN A 242 2.11 23.66 -11.26
N ASN A 243 2.31 22.66 -12.13
CA ASN A 243 1.32 22.16 -13.09
C ASN A 243 0.73 23.22 -14.07
N LEU A 244 1.45 24.30 -14.36
CA LEU A 244 1.02 25.38 -15.26
C LEU A 244 1.24 25.07 -16.76
N GLY A 245 1.87 23.92 -17.06
CA GLY A 245 1.92 23.25 -18.36
C GLY A 245 2.77 23.89 -19.49
N GLY A 246 3.49 23.03 -20.23
CA GLY A 246 3.87 23.22 -21.65
C GLY A 246 5.28 23.77 -21.97
N ARG A 247 5.76 23.49 -23.19
CA ARG A 247 6.84 24.26 -23.84
C ARG A 247 6.23 25.57 -24.35
N ALA A 248 6.45 26.67 -23.65
CA ALA A 248 6.04 28.00 -24.07
C ALA A 248 7.27 28.93 -24.14
N LYS A 249 7.15 30.08 -24.79
CA LYS A 249 8.23 31.08 -24.81
C LYS A 249 8.46 31.66 -23.40
N HIS A 250 9.66 32.17 -23.13
CA HIS A 250 10.07 32.73 -21.84
C HIS A 250 9.05 33.68 -21.22
N ASN A 251 8.58 34.69 -21.97
CA ASN A 251 7.63 35.68 -21.46
C ASN A 251 6.26 35.08 -21.12
N ILE A 252 5.83 34.02 -21.82
CA ILE A 252 4.57 33.34 -21.54
C ILE A 252 4.66 32.56 -20.24
N LEU A 253 5.77 31.86 -20.00
CA LEU A 253 6.01 31.15 -18.74
C LEU A 253 6.08 32.12 -17.57
N LYS A 254 6.74 33.26 -17.76
CA LYS A 254 6.81 34.34 -16.78
C LYS A 254 5.42 34.89 -16.43
N GLN A 255 4.61 35.25 -17.44
CA GLN A 255 3.27 35.78 -17.19
C GLN A 255 2.37 34.77 -16.48
N LYS A 256 2.41 33.49 -16.91
CA LYS A 256 1.67 32.42 -16.23
C LYS A 256 2.01 32.28 -14.74
N LEU A 257 3.27 32.50 -14.35
CA LEU A 257 3.70 32.45 -12.95
C LEU A 257 3.24 33.69 -12.18
N ILE A 258 3.23 34.87 -12.81
CA ILE A 258 2.68 36.09 -12.21
C ILE A 258 1.18 35.90 -11.95
N ASP A 259 0.41 35.49 -12.97
CA ASP A 259 -1.03 35.27 -12.85
C ASP A 259 -1.34 34.23 -11.75
N TYR A 260 -0.55 33.15 -11.70
CA TYR A 260 -0.68 32.12 -10.66
C TYR A 260 -0.43 32.63 -9.23
N LEU A 261 0.57 33.50 -9.05
CA LEU A 261 0.89 34.08 -7.74
C LEU A 261 -0.14 35.13 -7.32
N ASP A 262 -0.63 35.94 -8.26
CA ASP A 262 -1.67 36.94 -8.03
C ASP A 262 -3.00 36.28 -7.65
N ASP A 263 -3.39 35.21 -8.35
CA ASP A 263 -4.57 34.41 -8.00
C ASP A 263 -4.49 33.80 -6.60
N PHE A 264 -3.28 33.40 -6.16
CA PHE A 264 -3.07 32.82 -4.83
C PHE A 264 -3.13 33.85 -3.71
N ASN A 265 -2.58 35.06 -3.94
CA ASN A 265 -2.60 36.16 -2.98
C ASN A 265 -3.99 36.83 -2.86
N GLY A 266 -4.92 36.58 -3.78
CA GLY A 266 -6.29 37.08 -3.76
C GLY A 266 -7.30 36.19 -3.01
N ILE A 267 -6.88 35.04 -2.49
CA ILE A 267 -7.71 34.12 -1.70
C ILE A 267 -7.42 34.41 -0.21
N GLU A 268 -8.05 35.46 0.33
CA GLU A 268 -8.19 35.66 1.80
C GLU A 268 -9.41 34.93 2.34
#